data_AF-M9R3M5-F1
#
_entry.id   AF-M9R3M5-F1
#
_cell.length_a   1.000
_cell.length_b   1.000
_cell.length_c   1.000
_cell.angle_alpha   90.00
_cell.angle_beta   90.00
_cell.angle_gamma   90.00
#
_symmetry.space_group_name_H-M   'P 1'
#
loop_
_entity.id
_entity.type
_entity.pdbx_description
1 polymer ?
#
loop_
_entity_poly.entity_id
_entity_poly.type
_entity_poly.pdbx_seq_one_letter_code
_entity_poly.pdbx_strand_id
1 'polypeptide(L)'
;MKRVAIFSVVFAVGVALVSSASADIYGDCEDALTRGDDAAVQEMASEMRTFSHVPMRSRTAANNCVSEAMGREMVFQLRLGQFITLEEYEEIRSLAAAAQAAREAEEVAAQAAREAEEVALEEIEEATAKAVNARICELQEVLDETNQTLQQAEAARQDRRVNTLAATIQECSAWFNSDPRSALTNDICNSIFVSGGLPNSEVSGPSTSEILLAELINENAIMELEVLIETGMLLETLQQRAKELGVSEDGDPYDCNA
;
A
#
# COMPACT_ATOMS: atom_id res chain seq x y z
N MET A 1 114.29 6.93 -9.71
CA MET A 1 113.01 7.57 -9.34
C MET A 1 111.91 7.02 -10.25
N LYS A 2 110.78 6.59 -9.65
CA LYS A 2 109.43 6.33 -10.23
C LYS A 2 109.35 5.39 -11.46
N ARG A 3 109.01 4.10 -11.30
CA ARG A 3 107.65 3.49 -11.24
C ARG A 3 106.69 4.00 -12.32
N VAL A 4 106.35 3.16 -13.30
CA VAL A 4 104.97 2.73 -13.62
C VAL A 4 105.05 1.33 -14.24
N ALA A 5 104.43 0.34 -13.59
CA ALA A 5 104.24 -1.01 -14.10
C ALA A 5 102.79 -1.16 -14.59
N ILE A 6 102.67 -1.94 -15.66
CA ILE A 6 101.47 -2.31 -16.41
C ILE A 6 100.53 -3.17 -15.56
N PHE A 7 99.23 -2.90 -15.60
CA PHE A 7 98.19 -3.91 -15.35
C PHE A 7 96.96 -3.62 -16.23
N SER A 8 96.92 -4.23 -17.41
CA SER A 8 95.68 -4.43 -18.16
C SER A 8 95.03 -5.70 -17.63
N VAL A 9 93.91 -5.55 -16.93
CA VAL A 9 93.06 -6.66 -16.50
C VAL A 9 92.12 -7.00 -17.64
N VAL A 10 92.32 -8.17 -18.25
CA VAL A 10 91.34 -8.81 -19.13
C VAL A 10 90.40 -9.62 -18.25
N PHE A 11 89.16 -9.15 -18.09
CA PHE A 11 88.09 -9.88 -17.40
C PHE A 11 87.36 -10.73 -18.43
N ALA A 12 87.47 -12.04 -18.31
CA ALA A 12 86.65 -13.00 -19.04
C ALA A 12 86.18 -14.09 -18.07
N VAL A 13 84.95 -14.57 -18.32
CA VAL A 13 84.27 -15.73 -17.72
C VAL A 13 83.58 -15.43 -16.37
N GLY A 14 82.27 -15.66 -16.20
CA GLY A 14 81.30 -16.31 -17.07
C GLY A 14 79.86 -15.95 -16.67
N VAL A 15 79.01 -15.83 -17.69
CA VAL A 15 77.56 -15.75 -17.53
C VAL A 15 77.08 -17.15 -17.20
N ALA A 16 76.75 -17.40 -15.93
CA ALA A 16 75.93 -18.54 -15.56
C ALA A 16 74.52 -18.27 -16.09
N LEU A 17 74.22 -18.85 -17.26
CA LEU A 17 72.86 -19.00 -17.75
C LEU A 17 72.14 -19.91 -16.75
N VAL A 18 71.35 -19.29 -15.86
CA VAL A 18 70.26 -19.99 -15.17
C VAL A 18 69.25 -20.33 -16.26
N SER A 19 69.30 -21.56 -16.75
CA SER A 19 68.30 -22.11 -17.65
C SER A 19 66.98 -22.18 -16.87
N SER A 20 66.17 -21.14 -16.93
CA SER A 20 64.78 -21.16 -16.50
C SER A 20 63.96 -21.94 -17.53
N ALA A 21 64.14 -23.27 -17.56
CA ALA A 21 63.08 -24.14 -18.01
C ALA A 21 62.09 -24.19 -16.86
N SER A 22 61.02 -23.39 -16.92
CA SER A 22 59.81 -23.69 -16.13
C SER A 22 59.24 -24.96 -16.75
N ALA A 23 59.80 -26.10 -16.35
CA ALA A 23 59.35 -27.41 -16.78
C ALA A 23 57.88 -27.55 -16.35
N ASP A 24 57.03 -28.02 -17.25
CA ASP A 24 55.61 -28.19 -16.98
C ASP A 24 55.47 -29.36 -16.02
N ILE A 25 55.59 -29.07 -14.72
CA ILE A 25 55.60 -30.08 -13.64
C ILE A 25 54.43 -31.06 -13.74
N TYR A 26 53.30 -30.63 -14.32
CA TYR A 26 52.14 -31.47 -14.55
C TYR A 26 52.36 -32.48 -15.67
N GLY A 27 52.90 -32.02 -16.81
CA GLY A 27 53.27 -32.89 -17.93
C GLY A 27 54.45 -33.81 -17.59
N ASP A 28 55.46 -33.28 -16.88
CA ASP A 28 56.61 -34.06 -16.43
C ASP A 28 56.19 -35.19 -15.47
N CYS A 29 55.16 -34.96 -14.63
CA CYS A 29 54.63 -36.02 -13.78
C CYS A 29 53.85 -37.08 -14.56
N GLU A 30 53.05 -36.72 -15.56
CA GLU A 30 52.41 -37.70 -16.44
C GLU A 30 53.45 -38.57 -17.19
N ASP A 31 54.54 -37.96 -17.65
CA ASP A 31 55.65 -38.67 -18.26
C ASP A 31 56.41 -39.57 -17.27
N ALA A 32 56.46 -39.23 -15.99
CA ALA A 32 57.06 -40.08 -14.95
C ALA A 32 56.13 -41.26 -14.58
N LEU A 33 54.81 -41.02 -14.51
CA LEU A 33 53.80 -42.05 -14.30
C LEU A 33 53.85 -43.11 -15.41
N THR A 34 53.93 -42.69 -16.67
CA THR A 34 54.01 -43.63 -17.81
C THR A 34 55.30 -44.44 -17.84
N ARG A 35 56.39 -43.90 -17.30
CA ARG A 35 57.68 -44.57 -17.18
C ARG A 35 57.81 -45.45 -15.92
N GLY A 36 56.87 -45.35 -14.98
CA GLY A 36 56.93 -46.07 -13.69
C GLY A 36 58.04 -45.57 -12.77
N ASP A 37 58.37 -44.27 -12.82
CA ASP A 37 59.37 -43.65 -11.96
C ASP A 37 58.74 -43.10 -10.67
N ASP A 38 58.48 -44.00 -9.72
CA ASP A 38 57.79 -43.68 -8.46
C ASP A 38 58.50 -42.58 -7.65
N ALA A 39 59.84 -42.52 -7.72
CA ALA A 39 60.63 -41.53 -7.00
C ALA A 39 60.39 -40.11 -7.56
N ALA A 40 60.39 -39.97 -8.89
CA ALA A 40 60.09 -38.71 -9.55
C ALA A 40 58.64 -38.28 -9.29
N VAL A 41 57.68 -39.22 -9.32
CA VAL A 41 56.27 -38.96 -9.02
C VAL A 41 56.08 -38.45 -7.58
N GLN A 42 56.77 -39.05 -6.60
CA GLN A 42 56.71 -38.60 -5.20
C GLN A 42 57.27 -37.18 -5.01
N GLU A 43 58.39 -36.85 -5.66
CA GLU A 43 58.99 -35.52 -5.59
C GLU A 43 58.05 -34.45 -6.17
N MET A 44 57.55 -34.68 -7.40
CA MET A 44 56.66 -33.74 -8.08
C MET A 44 55.32 -33.59 -7.36
N ALA A 45 54.72 -34.68 -6.88
CA ALA A 45 53.47 -34.63 -6.11
C ALA A 45 53.64 -33.85 -4.80
N SER A 46 54.78 -33.97 -4.12
CA SER A 46 55.10 -33.19 -2.92
C SER A 46 55.16 -31.70 -3.23
N GLU A 47 55.78 -31.31 -4.35
CA GLU A 47 55.83 -29.92 -4.79
C GLU A 47 54.43 -29.41 -5.17
N MET A 48 53.66 -30.16 -5.96
CA MET A 48 52.29 -29.80 -6.36
C MET A 48 51.38 -29.54 -5.17
N ARG A 49 51.52 -30.30 -4.09
CA ARG A 49 50.74 -30.10 -2.86
C ARG A 49 51.01 -28.77 -2.14
N THR A 50 52.12 -28.11 -2.43
CA THR A 50 52.41 -26.78 -1.88
C THR A 50 51.70 -25.66 -2.65
N PHE A 51 51.20 -25.96 -3.86
CA PHE A 51 50.52 -24.97 -4.68
C PHE A 51 49.10 -24.72 -4.15
N SER A 52 48.81 -23.45 -3.85
CA SER A 52 47.47 -22.99 -3.50
C SER A 52 46.54 -22.85 -4.73
N HIS A 53 47.09 -23.01 -5.93
CA HIS A 53 46.37 -22.92 -7.19
C HIS A 53 46.91 -23.91 -8.22
N VAL A 54 46.03 -24.76 -8.74
CA VAL A 54 46.28 -25.60 -9.91
C VAL A 54 45.43 -25.12 -11.08
N PRO A 55 46.05 -24.74 -12.22
CA PRO A 55 45.33 -24.32 -13.42
C PRO A 55 44.32 -25.37 -13.88
N MET A 56 43.16 -24.95 -14.36
CA MET A 56 42.08 -25.88 -14.69
C MET A 56 42.47 -26.90 -15.76
N ARG A 57 43.30 -26.50 -16.74
CA ARG A 57 43.83 -27.37 -17.80
C ARG A 57 44.78 -28.47 -17.31
N SER A 58 45.37 -28.29 -16.12
CA SER A 58 46.38 -29.18 -15.55
C SER A 58 45.86 -29.92 -14.31
N ARG A 59 44.59 -29.75 -13.94
CA ARG A 59 44.01 -30.41 -12.76
C ARG A 59 43.98 -31.92 -12.87
N THR A 60 43.65 -32.46 -14.04
CA THR A 60 43.58 -33.91 -14.23
C THR A 60 44.95 -34.53 -14.02
N ALA A 61 45.98 -33.99 -14.68
CA ALA A 61 47.37 -34.37 -14.50
C ALA A 61 47.82 -34.28 -13.03
N ALA A 62 47.51 -33.15 -12.37
CA ALA A 62 47.87 -32.92 -10.98
C ALA A 62 47.16 -33.89 -10.01
N ASN A 63 45.86 -34.14 -10.21
CA ASN A 63 45.09 -35.09 -9.42
C ASN A 63 45.65 -36.51 -9.57
N ASN A 64 45.94 -36.95 -10.81
CA ASN A 64 46.52 -38.26 -11.07
C ASN A 64 47.89 -38.43 -10.39
N CYS A 65 48.77 -37.44 -10.57
CA CYS A 65 50.10 -37.40 -9.98
C CYS A 65 50.06 -37.51 -8.44
N VAL A 66 49.25 -36.66 -7.80
CA VAL A 66 49.12 -36.65 -6.33
C VAL A 66 48.38 -37.88 -5.82
N SER A 67 47.44 -38.43 -6.58
CA SER A 67 46.73 -39.67 -6.20
C SER A 67 47.67 -40.87 -6.18
N GLU A 68 48.49 -41.03 -7.22
CA GLU A 68 49.45 -42.13 -7.33
C GLU A 68 50.49 -42.04 -6.20
N ALA A 69 51.08 -40.86 -5.99
CA ALA A 69 52.06 -40.65 -4.92
C ALA A 69 51.50 -40.92 -3.52
N MET A 70 50.21 -40.70 -3.31
CA MET A 70 49.52 -40.88 -2.02
C MET A 70 48.91 -42.29 -1.86
N GLY A 71 48.84 -43.09 -2.93
CA GLY A 71 48.20 -44.40 -2.94
C GLY A 71 46.69 -44.38 -2.72
N ARG A 72 46.05 -43.22 -2.92
CA ARG A 72 44.59 -43.01 -2.79
C ARG A 72 44.15 -41.87 -3.68
N GLU A 73 42.90 -41.86 -4.10
CA GLU A 73 42.39 -40.82 -5.00
C GLU A 73 42.30 -39.47 -4.29
N MET A 74 42.99 -38.49 -4.87
CA MET A 74 43.14 -37.12 -4.37
C MET A 74 42.64 -36.14 -5.44
N VAL A 75 41.87 -35.14 -5.01
CA VAL A 75 41.27 -34.12 -5.87
C VAL A 75 41.65 -32.73 -5.37
N PHE A 76 42.12 -31.88 -6.27
CA PHE A 76 42.40 -30.48 -5.94
C PHE A 76 41.10 -29.68 -5.77
N GLN A 77 40.84 -29.22 -4.55
CA GLN A 77 39.66 -28.43 -4.20
C GLN A 77 39.98 -26.94 -4.23
N LEU A 78 39.45 -26.23 -5.23
CA LEU A 78 39.69 -24.79 -5.44
C LEU A 78 39.44 -23.91 -4.22
N ARG A 79 38.32 -24.13 -3.52
CA ARG A 79 37.92 -23.28 -2.38
C ARG A 79 38.86 -23.41 -1.19
N LEU A 80 39.49 -24.57 -1.05
CA LEU A 80 40.43 -24.87 0.03
C LEU A 80 41.89 -24.67 -0.40
N GLY A 81 42.15 -24.56 -1.71
CA GLY A 81 43.49 -24.41 -2.26
C GLY A 81 44.41 -25.60 -1.97
N GLN A 82 43.84 -26.81 -1.80
CA GLN A 82 44.59 -27.99 -1.41
C GLN A 82 44.03 -29.26 -2.06
N PHE A 83 44.85 -30.31 -2.09
CA PHE A 83 44.40 -31.66 -2.43
C PHE A 83 43.72 -32.30 -1.22
N ILE A 84 42.50 -32.78 -1.42
CA ILE A 84 41.73 -33.56 -0.45
C ILE A 84 41.43 -34.93 -1.05
N THR A 85 41.02 -35.88 -0.22
CA THR A 85 40.59 -37.20 -0.74
C THR A 85 39.29 -37.08 -1.54
N LEU A 86 39.04 -38.03 -2.44
CA LEU A 86 37.76 -38.07 -3.18
C LEU A 86 36.56 -38.14 -2.21
N GLU A 87 36.67 -38.94 -1.15
CA GLU A 87 35.64 -39.09 -0.12
C GLU A 87 35.30 -37.75 0.54
N GLU A 88 36.31 -37.00 1.01
CA GLU A 88 36.13 -35.66 1.58
C GLU A 88 35.53 -34.67 0.55
N TYR A 89 35.93 -34.79 -0.72
CA TYR A 89 35.38 -33.94 -1.79
C TYR A 89 33.89 -34.20 -2.02
N GLU A 90 33.47 -35.46 -2.06
CA GLU A 90 32.08 -35.86 -2.23
C GLU A 90 31.23 -35.48 -1.02
N GLU A 91 31.75 -35.63 0.20
CA GLU A 91 31.09 -35.16 1.41
C GLU A 91 30.85 -33.64 1.36
N ILE A 92 31.90 -32.84 1.07
CA ILE A 92 31.77 -31.38 0.97
C ILE A 92 30.76 -31.00 -0.13
N ARG A 93 30.80 -31.69 -1.28
CA ARG A 93 29.90 -31.43 -2.39
C ARG A 93 28.44 -31.75 -2.03
N SER A 94 28.20 -32.88 -1.37
CA SER A 94 26.85 -33.28 -0.96
C SER A 94 26.27 -32.34 0.09
N LEU A 95 27.08 -31.93 1.07
CA LEU A 95 26.69 -30.93 2.08
C LEU A 95 26.37 -29.58 1.44
N ALA A 96 27.18 -29.13 0.48
CA ALA A 96 26.93 -27.88 -0.24
C ALA A 96 25.64 -27.95 -1.07
N ALA A 97 25.37 -29.07 -1.74
CA ALA A 97 24.15 -29.27 -2.50
C ALA A 97 22.92 -29.31 -1.59
N ALA A 98 22.98 -29.99 -0.45
CA ALA A 98 21.91 -30.03 0.53
C ALA A 98 21.63 -28.65 1.14
N ALA A 99 22.68 -27.89 1.47
CA ALA A 99 22.54 -26.54 1.99
C ALA A 99 21.92 -25.57 0.96
N GLN A 100 22.26 -25.73 -0.32
CA GLN A 100 21.66 -24.95 -1.39
C GLN A 100 20.18 -25.30 -1.57
N ALA A 101 19.84 -26.60 -1.63
CA ALA A 101 18.46 -27.05 -1.73
C ALA A 101 17.60 -26.57 -0.54
N ALA A 102 18.17 -26.55 0.67
CA ALA A 102 17.47 -26.03 1.85
C ALA A 102 17.19 -24.52 1.74
N ARG A 103 18.14 -23.73 1.21
CA ARG A 103 17.93 -22.29 1.00
C ARG A 103 16.88 -22.00 -0.07
N GLU A 104 16.92 -22.74 -1.18
CA GLU A 104 15.92 -22.62 -2.24
C GLU A 104 14.53 -23.00 -1.72
N ALA A 105 14.42 -24.05 -0.91
CA ALA A 105 13.15 -24.44 -0.29
C ALA A 105 12.64 -23.38 0.71
N GLU A 106 13.51 -22.78 1.51
CA GLU A 106 13.16 -21.68 2.43
C GLU A 106 12.67 -20.45 1.67
N GLU A 107 13.34 -20.07 0.58
CA GLU A 107 12.95 -18.93 -0.25
C GLU A 107 11.58 -19.14 -0.91
N VAL A 108 11.33 -20.34 -1.45
CA VAL A 108 10.03 -20.71 -2.03
C VAL A 108 8.93 -20.69 -0.96
N ALA A 109 9.20 -21.22 0.24
CA ALA A 109 8.23 -21.19 1.34
C ALA A 109 7.93 -19.77 1.80
N ALA A 110 8.95 -18.90 1.89
CA ALA A 110 8.79 -17.50 2.25
C ALA A 110 8.02 -16.71 1.18
N GLN A 111 8.25 -17.00 -0.10
CA GLN A 111 7.49 -16.40 -1.19
C GLN A 111 6.02 -16.82 -1.15
N ALA A 112 5.74 -18.12 -1.00
CA ALA A 112 4.38 -18.61 -0.88
C ALA A 112 3.63 -18.02 0.32
N ALA A 113 4.33 -17.79 1.44
CA ALA A 113 3.75 -17.12 2.61
C ALA A 113 3.39 -15.66 2.33
N ARG A 114 4.25 -14.91 1.61
CA ARG A 114 3.96 -13.51 1.22
C ARG A 114 2.78 -13.42 0.25
N GLU A 115 2.73 -14.29 -0.74
CA GLU A 115 1.62 -14.34 -1.70
C GLU A 115 0.30 -14.69 -0.98
N ALA A 116 0.32 -15.63 -0.03
CA ALA A 116 -0.86 -15.96 0.76
C ALA A 116 -1.31 -14.80 1.67
N GLU A 117 -0.39 -14.02 2.22
CA GLU A 117 -0.70 -12.84 3.02
C GLU A 117 -1.32 -11.72 2.18
N GLU A 118 -0.79 -11.47 0.97
CA GLU A 118 -1.31 -10.48 0.03
C GLU A 118 -2.75 -10.81 -0.39
N VAL A 119 -3.01 -12.07 -0.77
CA VAL A 119 -4.37 -12.53 -1.10
C VAL A 119 -5.33 -12.36 0.07
N ALA A 120 -4.90 -12.72 1.30
CA ALA A 120 -5.74 -12.57 2.48
C ALA A 120 -6.05 -11.10 2.80
N LEU A 121 -5.10 -10.18 2.56
CA LEU A 121 -5.31 -8.75 2.74
C LEU A 121 -6.35 -8.22 1.73
N GLU A 122 -6.22 -8.60 0.46
CA GLU A 122 -7.16 -8.20 -0.60
C GLU A 122 -8.59 -8.68 -0.32
N GLU A 123 -8.76 -9.93 0.15
CA GLU A 123 -10.06 -10.45 0.57
C GLU A 123 -10.68 -9.67 1.74
N ILE A 124 -9.86 -9.25 2.71
CA ILE A 124 -10.32 -8.42 3.84
C ILE A 124 -10.71 -7.02 3.34
N GLU A 125 -9.92 -6.40 2.47
CA GLU A 125 -10.22 -5.09 1.90
C GLU A 125 -11.54 -5.12 1.10
N GLU A 126 -11.75 -6.14 0.26
CA GLU A 126 -13.01 -6.30 -0.48
C GLU A 126 -14.21 -6.52 0.46
N ALA A 127 -14.06 -7.39 1.47
CA ALA A 127 -15.12 -7.66 2.43
C ALA A 127 -15.48 -6.42 3.26
N THR A 128 -14.48 -5.63 3.67
CA THR A 128 -14.70 -4.39 4.41
C THR A 128 -15.35 -3.31 3.54
N ALA A 129 -14.92 -3.16 2.28
CA ALA A 129 -15.55 -2.24 1.33
C ALA A 129 -17.04 -2.58 1.12
N LYS A 130 -17.37 -3.86 0.93
CA LYS A 130 -18.77 -4.32 0.82
C LYS A 130 -19.58 -4.04 2.07
N ALA A 131 -19.02 -4.31 3.26
CA ALA A 131 -19.70 -4.05 4.53
C ALA A 131 -19.94 -2.55 4.77
N VAL A 132 -18.96 -1.71 4.43
CA VAL A 132 -19.11 -0.24 4.51
C VAL A 132 -20.17 0.25 3.54
N ASN A 133 -20.17 -0.21 2.29
CA ASN A 133 -21.19 0.18 1.31
C ASN A 133 -22.60 -0.25 1.74
N ALA A 134 -22.76 -1.48 2.23
CA ALA A 134 -24.04 -1.93 2.79
C ALA A 134 -24.52 -1.02 3.93
N ARG A 135 -23.61 -0.62 4.83
CA ARG A 135 -23.93 0.29 5.93
C ARG A 135 -24.30 1.69 5.46
N ILE A 136 -23.67 2.19 4.39
CA ILE A 136 -24.02 3.48 3.79
C ILE A 136 -25.44 3.43 3.24
N CYS A 137 -25.81 2.39 2.49
CA CYS A 137 -27.16 2.27 1.94
C CYS A 137 -28.23 2.16 3.05
N GLU A 138 -27.97 1.39 4.12
CA GLU A 138 -28.86 1.35 5.31
C GLU A 138 -29.05 2.75 5.93
N LEU A 139 -27.97 3.52 6.05
CA LEU A 139 -28.03 4.87 6.62
C LEU A 139 -28.75 5.86 5.71
N GLN A 140 -28.63 5.72 4.40
CA GLN A 140 -29.36 6.54 3.44
C GLN A 140 -30.87 6.28 3.54
N GLU A 141 -31.29 5.02 3.61
CA GLU A 141 -32.70 4.67 3.80
C GLU A 141 -33.27 5.27 5.09
N VAL A 142 -32.54 5.12 6.21
CA VAL A 142 -32.95 5.72 7.50
C VAL A 142 -33.02 7.24 7.42
N LEU A 143 -32.08 7.88 6.71
CA LEU A 143 -32.06 9.33 6.53
C LEU A 143 -33.25 9.81 5.70
N ASP A 144 -33.59 9.09 4.63
CA ASP A 144 -34.75 9.39 3.78
C ASP A 144 -36.07 9.21 4.54
N GLU A 145 -36.24 8.10 5.28
CA GLU A 145 -37.40 7.87 6.14
C GLU A 145 -37.54 8.96 7.22
N THR A 146 -36.42 9.35 7.83
CA THR A 146 -36.40 10.39 8.86
C THR A 146 -36.76 11.75 8.27
N ASN A 147 -36.20 12.10 7.10
CA ASN A 147 -36.51 13.34 6.39
C ASN A 147 -37.99 13.39 6.00
N GLN A 148 -38.54 12.31 5.48
CA GLN A 148 -39.96 12.22 5.15
C GLN A 148 -40.83 12.40 6.40
N THR A 149 -40.45 11.79 7.52
CA THR A 149 -41.16 11.91 8.80
C THR A 149 -41.10 13.35 9.33
N LEU A 150 -39.95 14.01 9.23
CA LEU A 150 -39.79 15.41 9.62
C LEU A 150 -40.66 16.33 8.77
N GLN A 151 -40.64 16.17 7.45
CA GLN A 151 -41.49 16.94 6.53
C GLN A 151 -42.98 16.76 6.85
N GLN A 152 -43.42 15.52 7.13
CA GLN A 152 -44.81 15.26 7.53
C GLN A 152 -45.16 15.91 8.88
N ALA A 153 -44.25 15.86 9.85
CA ALA A 153 -44.45 16.48 11.16
C ALA A 153 -44.51 18.02 11.06
N GLU A 154 -43.69 18.63 10.21
CA GLU A 154 -43.69 20.06 9.92
C GLU A 154 -44.97 20.49 9.21
N ALA A 155 -45.38 19.79 8.15
CA ALA A 155 -46.64 20.03 7.47
C ALA A 155 -47.83 19.94 8.44
N ALA A 156 -47.88 18.89 9.28
CA ALA A 156 -48.91 18.76 10.30
C ALA A 156 -48.89 19.88 11.35
N ARG A 157 -47.70 20.40 11.69
CA ARG A 157 -47.55 21.53 12.62
C ARG A 157 -48.04 22.84 12.00
N GLN A 158 -47.71 23.07 10.73
CA GLN A 158 -48.20 24.22 9.97
C GLN A 158 -49.72 24.18 9.82
N ASP A 159 -50.28 23.04 9.43
CA ASP A 159 -51.73 22.83 9.34
C ASP A 159 -52.44 23.11 10.68
N ARG A 160 -51.89 22.61 11.80
CA ARG A 160 -52.44 22.90 13.13
C ARG A 160 -52.39 24.38 13.47
N ARG A 161 -51.32 25.09 13.12
CA ARG A 161 -51.20 26.54 13.33
C ARG A 161 -52.24 27.29 12.51
N VAL A 162 -52.40 26.97 11.23
CA VAL A 162 -53.40 27.57 10.34
C VAL A 162 -54.81 27.31 10.86
N ASN A 163 -55.13 26.06 11.20
CA ASN A 163 -56.45 25.68 11.73
C ASN A 163 -56.75 26.38 13.06
N THR A 164 -55.76 26.48 13.95
CA THR A 164 -55.93 27.17 15.25
C THR A 164 -56.14 28.67 15.04
N LEU A 165 -55.38 29.29 14.14
CA LEU A 165 -55.55 30.70 13.79
C LEU A 165 -56.91 30.96 13.16
N ALA A 166 -57.35 30.13 12.21
CA ALA A 166 -58.67 30.23 11.58
C ALA A 166 -59.81 30.10 12.60
N ALA A 167 -59.73 29.11 13.50
CA ALA A 167 -60.70 28.95 14.58
C ALA A 167 -60.70 30.16 15.53
N THR A 168 -59.52 30.70 15.86
CA THR A 168 -59.40 31.88 16.71
C THR A 168 -60.00 33.13 16.05
N ILE A 169 -59.76 33.33 14.74
CA ILE A 169 -60.37 34.41 13.96
C ILE A 169 -61.90 34.27 13.96
N GLN A 170 -62.42 33.06 13.77
CA GLN A 170 -63.85 32.78 13.78
C GLN A 170 -64.48 33.08 15.13
N GLU A 171 -63.87 32.62 16.22
CA GLU A 171 -64.33 32.89 17.60
C GLU A 171 -64.27 34.38 17.93
N CYS A 172 -63.17 35.06 17.58
CA CYS A 172 -63.08 36.50 17.75
C CYS A 172 -64.17 37.24 16.97
N SER A 173 -64.44 36.84 15.73
CA SER A 173 -65.49 37.45 14.89
C SER A 173 -66.90 37.21 15.47
N ALA A 174 -67.18 35.99 15.96
CA ALA A 174 -68.44 35.68 16.64
C ALA A 174 -68.59 36.47 17.95
N TRP A 175 -67.50 36.63 18.69
CA TRP A 175 -67.47 37.45 19.91
C TRP A 175 -67.68 38.93 19.58
N PHE A 176 -67.05 39.46 18.54
CA PHE A 176 -67.27 40.84 18.11
C PHE A 176 -68.72 41.10 17.72
N ASN A 177 -69.38 40.15 17.05
CA ASN A 177 -70.77 40.29 16.65
C ASN A 177 -71.76 40.23 17.84
N SER A 178 -71.36 39.64 18.97
CA SER A 178 -72.20 39.53 20.17
C SER A 178 -71.90 40.61 21.22
N ASP A 179 -70.63 40.93 21.44
CA ASP A 179 -70.15 41.98 22.34
C ASP A 179 -68.88 42.65 21.77
N PRO A 180 -69.06 43.69 20.92
CA PRO A 180 -67.95 44.38 20.25
C PRO A 180 -66.95 44.99 21.22
N ARG A 181 -67.41 45.49 22.37
CA ARG A 181 -66.55 46.22 23.32
C ARG A 181 -65.63 45.25 24.05
N SER A 182 -66.15 44.09 24.46
CA SER A 182 -65.32 43.05 25.08
C SER A 182 -64.36 42.41 24.09
N ALA A 183 -64.80 42.20 22.83
CA ALA A 183 -63.92 41.66 21.79
C ALA A 183 -62.77 42.62 21.43
N LEU A 184 -63.02 43.93 21.37
CA LEU A 184 -61.97 44.95 21.08
C LEU A 184 -61.03 45.23 22.26
N THR A 185 -61.42 44.86 23.48
CA THR A 185 -60.56 45.01 24.66
C THR A 185 -59.84 43.73 25.04
N ASN A 186 -60.15 42.62 24.37
CA ASN A 186 -59.38 41.39 24.44
C ASN A 186 -58.12 41.50 23.57
N ASP A 187 -56.94 41.32 24.15
CA ASP A 187 -55.67 41.54 23.44
C ASP A 187 -55.49 40.67 22.20
N ILE A 188 -55.99 39.42 22.23
CA ILE A 188 -55.87 38.48 21.11
C ILE A 188 -56.80 38.90 19.96
N CYS A 189 -58.08 39.14 20.25
CA CYS A 189 -59.03 39.56 19.22
C CYS A 189 -58.73 40.97 18.69
N ASN A 190 -58.33 41.89 19.57
CA ASN A 190 -57.91 43.23 19.16
C ASN A 190 -56.67 43.19 18.26
N SER A 191 -55.66 42.36 18.59
CA SER A 191 -54.49 42.17 17.71
C SER A 191 -54.90 41.62 16.34
N ILE A 192 -55.84 40.68 16.30
CA ILE A 192 -56.38 40.13 15.04
C ILE A 192 -57.14 41.20 14.26
N PHE A 193 -57.97 42.03 14.90
CA PHE A 193 -58.76 43.07 14.22
C PHE A 193 -57.95 44.29 13.79
N VAL A 194 -56.92 44.68 14.55
CA VAL A 194 -56.01 45.76 14.18
C VAL A 194 -55.23 45.39 12.92
N SER A 195 -54.77 44.15 12.82
CA SER A 195 -54.09 43.64 11.62
C SER A 195 -55.07 43.21 10.52
N GLY A 196 -56.27 42.76 10.89
CA GLY A 196 -57.25 42.05 10.04
C GLY A 196 -58.45 42.88 9.56
N GLY A 197 -58.61 44.09 10.08
CA GLY A 197 -59.85 44.85 9.92
C GLY A 197 -60.99 44.32 10.80
N LEU A 198 -62.06 45.11 10.92
CA LEU A 198 -63.24 44.70 11.66
C LEU A 198 -64.13 43.79 10.79
N PRO A 199 -64.83 42.79 11.36
CA PRO A 199 -65.64 41.84 10.59
C PRO A 199 -66.70 42.47 9.67
N ASN A 200 -67.09 43.72 9.90
CA ASN A 200 -68.19 44.41 9.23
C ASN A 200 -67.75 45.73 8.54
N SER A 201 -66.47 45.96 8.30
CA SER A 201 -65.98 47.15 7.59
C SER A 201 -65.75 46.87 6.09
N GLU A 202 -66.55 47.47 5.21
CA GLU A 202 -66.44 47.41 3.73
C GLU A 202 -65.24 48.22 3.19
N VAL A 203 -64.01 47.92 3.64
CA VAL A 203 -62.80 48.46 3.02
C VAL A 203 -62.30 47.45 1.99
N SER A 204 -62.66 47.70 0.72
CA SER A 204 -62.14 46.98 -0.45
C SER A 204 -60.63 47.24 -0.63
N GLY A 205 -59.84 46.35 -0.05
CA GLY A 205 -58.45 46.02 -0.38
C GLY A 205 -58.28 44.50 -0.25
N PRO A 206 -57.15 43.90 -0.65
CA PRO A 206 -56.92 42.47 -0.39
C PRO A 206 -57.20 42.23 1.10
N SER A 207 -58.09 41.28 1.36
CA SER A 207 -58.51 40.96 2.72
C SER A 207 -57.25 40.64 3.53
N THR A 208 -57.14 41.10 4.76
CA THR A 208 -55.94 40.81 5.56
C THR A 208 -55.83 39.34 5.97
N SER A 209 -56.83 38.51 5.65
CA SER A 209 -56.65 37.05 5.51
C SER A 209 -55.68 36.68 4.38
N GLU A 210 -55.69 37.37 3.23
CA GLU A 210 -54.70 37.18 2.16
C GLU A 210 -53.33 37.76 2.53
N ILE A 211 -53.27 38.82 3.35
CA ILE A 211 -51.99 39.37 3.86
C ILE A 211 -51.40 38.49 4.96
N LEU A 212 -52.20 38.00 5.91
CA LEU A 212 -51.76 37.02 6.91
C LEU A 212 -51.36 35.69 6.26
N LEU A 213 -52.05 35.27 5.19
CA LEU A 213 -51.64 34.12 4.40
C LEU A 213 -50.33 34.39 3.65
N ALA A 214 -50.12 35.58 3.09
CA ALA A 214 -48.87 35.98 2.43
C ALA A 214 -47.69 36.15 3.41
N GLU A 215 -47.93 36.67 4.62
CA GLU A 215 -46.94 36.81 5.68
C GLU A 215 -46.57 35.44 6.27
N LEU A 216 -47.53 34.51 6.38
CA LEU A 216 -47.27 33.11 6.71
C LEU A 216 -46.48 32.40 5.60
N ILE A 217 -46.79 32.64 4.32
CA ILE A 217 -46.00 32.12 3.18
C ILE A 217 -44.57 32.68 3.24
N ASN A 218 -44.38 33.93 3.66
CA ASN A 218 -43.07 34.57 3.79
C ASN A 218 -42.27 34.03 4.99
N GLU A 219 -42.90 33.83 6.15
CA GLU A 219 -42.28 33.14 7.30
C GLU A 219 -41.95 31.68 6.97
N ASN A 220 -42.79 31.00 6.19
CA ASN A 220 -42.52 29.65 5.70
C ASN A 220 -41.30 29.62 4.77
N ALA A 221 -41.18 30.57 3.84
CA ALA A 221 -40.02 30.69 2.96
C ALA A 221 -38.71 31.00 3.72
N ILE A 222 -38.78 31.77 4.81
CA ILE A 222 -37.61 32.04 5.69
C ILE A 222 -37.24 30.78 6.48
N MET A 223 -38.22 30.03 6.99
CA MET A 223 -37.99 28.76 7.68
C MET A 223 -37.43 27.68 6.74
N GLU A 224 -37.92 27.58 5.50
CA GLU A 224 -37.35 26.71 4.47
C GLU A 224 -35.89 27.06 4.16
N LEU A 225 -35.54 28.36 4.14
CA LEU A 225 -34.17 28.83 3.94
C LEU A 225 -33.26 28.48 5.13
N GLU A 226 -33.76 28.59 6.36
CA GLU A 226 -33.04 28.19 7.59
C GLU A 226 -32.84 26.67 7.68
N VAL A 227 -33.85 25.88 7.30
CA VAL A 227 -33.76 24.41 7.22
C VAL A 227 -32.76 23.98 6.13
N LEU A 228 -32.69 24.67 4.99
CA LEU A 228 -31.66 24.46 3.96
C LEU A 228 -30.23 24.77 4.45
N ILE A 229 -30.08 25.70 5.39
CA ILE A 229 -28.79 26.03 6.03
C ILE A 229 -28.43 25.02 7.13
N GLU A 230 -29.40 24.57 7.94
CA GLU A 230 -29.18 23.63 9.06
C GLU A 230 -29.06 22.15 8.63
N THR A 231 -29.68 21.75 7.52
CA THR A 231 -29.55 20.38 6.95
C THR A 231 -28.24 20.14 6.20
N GLY A 232 -27.39 21.17 6.09
CA GLY A 232 -25.95 21.00 5.89
C GLY A 232 -25.53 20.61 4.47
N MET A 233 -25.73 21.49 3.50
CA MET A 233 -24.87 21.56 2.30
C MET A 233 -24.68 23.01 1.88
N LEU A 234 -23.61 23.65 2.37
CA LEU A 234 -22.97 24.66 1.54
C LEU A 234 -22.55 23.94 0.26
N LEU A 235 -23.16 24.29 -0.88
CA LEU A 235 -22.89 23.73 -2.20
C LEU A 235 -21.38 23.71 -2.51
N GLU A 236 -20.66 24.68 -1.96
CA GLU A 236 -19.21 24.85 -2.05
C GLU A 236 -18.43 23.74 -1.30
N THR A 237 -18.94 23.24 -0.17
CA THR A 237 -18.28 22.18 0.62
C THR A 237 -18.39 20.81 -0.07
N LEU A 238 -19.48 20.54 -0.79
CA LEU A 238 -19.62 19.34 -1.62
C LEU A 238 -18.70 19.38 -2.84
N GLN A 239 -18.66 20.51 -3.56
CA GLN A 239 -17.78 20.66 -4.72
C GLN A 239 -16.30 20.55 -4.33
N GLN A 240 -15.93 21.01 -3.14
CA GLN A 240 -14.56 20.92 -2.65
C GLN A 240 -14.17 19.49 -2.24
N ARG A 241 -15.09 18.72 -1.63
CA ARG A 241 -14.86 17.32 -1.24
C ARG A 241 -14.86 16.35 -2.43
N ALA A 242 -15.74 16.57 -3.41
CA ALA A 242 -15.77 15.78 -4.65
C ALA A 242 -14.49 15.94 -5.48
N LYS A 243 -13.91 17.15 -5.47
CA LYS A 243 -12.64 17.46 -6.15
C LYS A 243 -11.42 16.87 -5.43
N GLU A 244 -11.48 16.70 -4.11
CA GLU A 244 -10.43 16.08 -3.29
C GLU A 244 -10.44 14.54 -3.36
N LEU A 245 -11.59 13.92 -3.65
CA LEU A 245 -11.76 12.46 -3.69
C LEU A 245 -11.69 11.84 -5.11
N GLY A 246 -11.52 12.64 -6.16
CA GLY A 246 -11.29 12.14 -7.52
C GLY A 246 -12.46 11.38 -8.15
N VAL A 247 -13.69 11.60 -7.67
CA VAL A 247 -14.89 10.90 -8.14
C VAL A 247 -15.43 11.59 -9.40
N SER A 248 -15.50 10.84 -10.52
CA SER A 248 -16.05 11.32 -11.80
C SER A 248 -17.57 11.54 -11.74
N GLU A 249 -18.04 12.60 -12.39
CA GLU A 249 -19.39 13.21 -12.24
C GLU A 249 -20.61 12.38 -12.68
N ASP A 250 -20.50 11.14 -13.16
CA ASP A 250 -21.62 10.47 -13.86
C ASP A 250 -22.03 9.07 -13.35
N GLY A 251 -21.76 8.71 -12.10
CA GLY A 251 -22.26 7.46 -11.52
C GLY A 251 -22.70 7.63 -10.07
N ASP A 252 -23.82 7.02 -9.69
CA ASP A 252 -24.14 6.77 -8.28
C ASP A 252 -22.97 5.97 -7.70
N PRO A 253 -22.12 6.58 -6.84
CA PRO A 253 -20.88 5.93 -6.41
C PRO A 253 -21.14 4.76 -5.44
N TYR A 254 -22.39 4.55 -5.02
CA TYR A 254 -22.77 3.53 -4.06
C TYR A 254 -23.75 2.49 -4.60
N ASP A 255 -24.23 2.64 -5.85
CA ASP A 255 -25.18 1.74 -6.54
C ASP A 255 -26.09 0.97 -5.57
N CYS A 256 -26.83 1.72 -4.75
CA CYS A 256 -27.68 1.13 -3.70
C CYS A 256 -28.92 0.44 -4.27
N ASN A 257 -28.99 0.23 -5.58
CA ASN A 257 -30.10 -0.35 -6.33
C ASN A 257 -29.75 -1.67 -7.06
N ALA A 258 -28.59 -2.27 -6.80
CA ALA A 258 -28.16 -3.56 -7.37
C ALA A 258 -28.66 -4.80 -6.60
#